data_AF-A0AAN9PU15-F1
#
_entry.id   AF-A0AAN9PU15-F1
#
_cell.length_a   1.000
_cell.length_b   1.000
_cell.length_c   1.000
_cell.angle_alpha   90.00
_cell.angle_beta   90.00
_cell.angle_gamma   90.00
#
_symmetry.space_group_name_H-M   'P 1'
#
loop_
_entity.id
_entity.type
_entity.pdbx_description
1 polymer ?
#
loop_
_entity_poly.entity_id
_entity_poly.type
_entity_poly.pdbx_seq_one_letter_code
_entity_poly.pdbx_strand_id
1 'polypeptide(L)'
;MLGDGLYHCTMVLIRVAYSLSTQYLKKKSSSSVNPEDGDGRSNLDYDNQHNVEYFLKDQIPNWVAFIGYGVLVIVSSIVVSHIFLHLKWYHVLVACMSAPILGFCNAYGCGLTDWSLASNYGKFSIIIFSSWVVLANGSIIAGLTSCGVMMSIVSAATTSNLMQEFKIGYLTLNSPRAIFISQVLVTTMGCLMSLLIFWFVHNPDSYSTPYGEVYRGIAFLGAKGFFSVPKHCFKLAIIFFCLAIYGY
;
A
#
# COMPACT_ATOMS: atom_id res chain seq x y z
N MET A 1 11.32 11.98 -3.26
CA MET A 1 10.02 11.27 -3.08
C MET A 1 10.23 9.81 -2.66
N LEU A 2 10.64 8.88 -3.54
CA LEU A 2 10.85 7.49 -3.13
C LEU A 2 12.03 7.34 -2.14
N GLY A 3 13.16 8.02 -2.39
CA GLY A 3 14.32 8.01 -1.49
C GLY A 3 14.02 8.64 -0.12
N ASP A 4 13.45 9.85 -0.10
CA ASP A 4 13.01 10.51 1.15
C ASP A 4 11.95 9.69 1.89
N GLY A 5 10.98 9.14 1.14
CA GLY A 5 9.92 8.30 1.68
C GLY A 5 10.45 7.01 2.27
N LEU A 6 11.45 6.36 1.65
CA LEU A 6 12.08 5.15 2.17
C LEU A 6 12.94 5.45 3.41
N TYR A 7 13.63 6.60 3.44
CA TYR A 7 14.40 7.05 4.61
C TYR A 7 13.49 7.32 5.81
N HIS A 8 12.43 8.12 5.63
CA HIS A 8 11.44 8.36 6.67
C HIS A 8 10.67 7.09 7.05
N CYS A 9 10.36 6.21 6.10
CA CYS A 9 9.78 4.89 6.37
C CYS A 9 10.66 4.06 7.28
N THR A 10 11.95 3.98 6.98
CA THR A 10 12.90 3.21 7.78
C THR A 10 13.03 3.82 9.19
N MET A 11 13.16 5.15 9.30
CA MET A 11 13.20 5.85 10.59
C MET A 11 11.94 5.66 11.43
N VAL A 12 10.75 5.81 10.83
CA VAL A 12 9.47 5.66 11.53
C VAL A 12 9.22 4.20 11.90
N LEU A 13 9.53 3.24 11.03
CA LEU A 13 9.46 1.81 11.36
C LEU A 13 10.40 1.46 12.53
N ILE A 14 11.63 1.98 12.55
CA ILE A 14 12.55 1.78 13.66
C ILE A 14 12.00 2.43 14.95
N ARG A 15 11.51 3.67 14.91
CA ARG A 15 10.91 4.34 16.08
C ARG A 15 9.66 3.63 16.59
N VAL A 16 8.80 3.15 15.70
CA VAL A 16 7.57 2.43 16.05
C VAL A 16 7.90 1.04 16.60
N ALA A 17 8.84 0.32 15.99
CA ALA A 17 9.33 -0.96 16.52
C ALA A 17 9.98 -0.79 17.89
N TYR A 18 10.76 0.27 18.09
CA TYR A 18 11.35 0.62 19.37
C TYR A 18 10.28 0.99 20.40
N SER A 19 9.30 1.82 20.03
CA SER A 19 8.17 2.21 20.89
C SER A 19 7.31 1.02 21.29
N LEU A 20 6.96 0.14 20.35
CA LEU A 20 6.19 -1.07 20.62
C LEU A 20 6.97 -2.06 21.48
N SER A 21 8.27 -2.24 21.22
CA SER A 21 9.13 -3.10 22.05
C SER A 21 9.26 -2.55 23.47
N THR A 22 9.43 -1.24 23.60
CA THR A 22 9.49 -0.56 24.90
C THR A 22 8.16 -0.61 25.63
N GLN A 23 7.03 -0.44 24.94
CA GLN A 23 5.69 -0.58 25.53
C GLN A 23 5.36 -2.02 25.91
N TYR A 24 5.82 -3.00 25.13
CA TYR A 24 5.66 -4.42 25.45
C TYR A 24 6.51 -4.83 26.65
N LEU A 25 7.76 -4.34 26.72
CA LEU A 25 8.65 -4.50 27.88
C LEU A 25 8.08 -3.78 29.12
N LYS A 26 7.55 -2.57 28.96
CA LYS A 26 6.93 -1.79 30.04
C LYS A 26 5.66 -2.48 30.54
N LYS A 27 4.80 -3.00 29.65
CA LYS A 27 3.59 -3.77 30.00
C LYS A 27 3.88 -5.10 30.70
N LYS A 28 5.06 -5.70 30.48
CA LYS A 28 5.55 -6.86 31.24
C LYS A 28 6.09 -6.47 32.62
N SER A 29 6.48 -5.22 32.82
CA SER A 29 7.06 -4.68 34.07
C SER A 29 6.03 -3.97 34.97
N SER A 30 5.02 -3.33 34.37
CA SER A 30 4.01 -2.55 35.09
C SER A 30 2.78 -3.40 35.42
N SER A 31 2.94 -4.27 36.41
CA SER A 31 1.84 -4.82 37.21
C SER A 31 1.88 -4.22 38.62
N SER A 32 2.03 -2.89 38.74
CA SER A 32 1.63 -2.14 39.95
C SER A 32 1.64 -0.62 39.71
N VAL A 33 0.64 0.03 40.31
CA VAL A 33 0.51 1.46 40.68
C VAL A 33 -0.17 2.43 39.68
N ASN A 34 -1.29 3.00 40.16
CA ASN A 34 -1.98 4.27 39.83
C ASN A 34 -1.76 5.23 41.03
N PRO A 35 -2.22 6.51 41.01
CA PRO A 35 -2.36 7.53 39.95
C PRO A 35 -1.68 8.87 40.37
N GLU A 36 -1.78 9.97 39.60
CA GLU A 36 -2.10 11.35 40.09
C GLU A 36 -2.05 12.47 39.03
N ASP A 37 -2.77 13.55 39.37
CA ASP A 37 -3.44 14.63 38.63
C ASP A 37 -2.57 15.77 38.05
N GLY A 38 -3.17 16.59 37.16
CA GLY A 38 -2.58 17.86 36.68
C GLY A 38 -3.46 18.69 35.74
N ASP A 39 -4.32 19.51 36.35
CA ASP A 39 -5.32 20.46 35.81
C ASP A 39 -4.74 21.60 34.93
N GLY A 40 -5.44 21.96 33.84
CA GLY A 40 -5.15 23.15 33.02
C GLY A 40 -5.41 23.10 31.50
N ARG A 41 -5.85 21.97 30.93
CA ARG A 41 -5.97 21.76 29.45
C ARG A 41 -7.42 21.60 28.94
N SER A 42 -8.38 21.91 29.80
CA SER A 42 -9.75 21.37 29.83
C SER A 42 -10.52 21.33 28.51
N ASN A 43 -10.75 22.41 27.77
CA ASN A 43 -11.74 22.34 26.67
C ASN A 43 -11.26 21.57 25.42
N LEU A 44 -9.98 21.67 25.06
CA LEU A 44 -9.39 20.88 23.96
C LEU A 44 -9.10 19.44 24.37
N ASP A 45 -8.84 19.20 25.66
CA ASP A 45 -8.51 17.88 26.20
C ASP A 45 -9.78 17.08 26.52
N TYR A 46 -10.87 17.69 27.00
CA TYR A 46 -12.16 17.02 27.23
C TYR A 46 -12.84 16.57 25.94
N ASP A 47 -12.87 17.41 24.90
CA ASP A 47 -13.41 17.01 23.60
C ASP A 47 -12.55 15.90 23.00
N ASN A 48 -11.23 16.03 23.06
CA ASN A 48 -10.32 15.01 22.53
C ASN A 48 -10.40 13.71 23.36
N GLN A 49 -10.62 13.79 24.68
CA GLN A 49 -10.80 12.64 25.57
C GLN A 49 -12.15 11.97 25.38
N HIS A 50 -13.23 12.72 25.12
CA HIS A 50 -14.54 12.20 24.76
C HIS A 50 -14.50 11.51 23.39
N ASN A 51 -13.88 12.14 22.38
CA ASN A 51 -13.67 11.53 21.06
C ASN A 51 -12.81 10.26 21.14
N VAL A 52 -11.73 10.27 21.94
CA VAL A 52 -10.86 9.12 22.17
C VAL A 52 -11.59 8.01 22.94
N GLU A 53 -12.46 8.33 23.90
CA GLU A 53 -13.23 7.34 24.64
C GLU A 53 -14.24 6.61 23.73
N TYR A 54 -15.00 7.33 22.90
CA TYR A 54 -15.91 6.71 21.93
C TYR A 54 -15.15 5.93 20.84
N PHE A 55 -13.99 6.42 20.37
CA PHE A 55 -13.20 5.77 19.33
C PHE A 55 -12.43 4.53 19.82
N LEU A 56 -11.90 4.56 21.05
CA LEU A 56 -11.22 3.42 21.68
C LEU A 56 -12.18 2.32 22.14
N LYS A 57 -13.40 2.70 22.56
CA LYS A 57 -14.41 1.73 23.03
C LYS A 57 -14.93 0.83 21.89
N ASP A 58 -14.86 1.32 20.66
CA ASP A 58 -15.22 0.59 19.44
C ASP A 58 -13.99 0.08 18.65
N GLN A 59 -12.78 0.17 19.22
CA GLN A 59 -11.56 -0.25 18.54
C GLN A 59 -11.62 -1.74 18.17
N ILE A 60 -11.18 -2.06 16.95
CA ILE A 60 -11.09 -3.45 16.50
C ILE A 60 -9.98 -4.11 17.31
N PRO A 61 -10.24 -5.23 18.01
CA PRO A 61 -9.22 -5.90 18.81
C PRO A 61 -8.03 -6.28 17.93
N ASN A 62 -6.82 -5.92 18.36
CA ASN A 62 -5.59 -6.12 17.57
C ASN A 62 -5.42 -7.57 17.08
N TRP A 63 -5.89 -8.56 17.84
CA TRP A 63 -5.88 -9.97 17.44
C TRP A 63 -6.70 -10.24 16.16
N VAL A 64 -7.88 -9.64 16.03
CA VAL A 64 -8.73 -9.77 14.84
C VAL A 64 -8.08 -9.07 13.64
N ALA A 65 -7.40 -7.94 13.86
CA ALA A 65 -6.64 -7.27 12.81
C ALA A 65 -5.46 -8.11 12.30
N PHE A 66 -4.66 -8.70 13.20
CA PHE A 66 -3.53 -9.56 12.81
C PHE A 66 -3.99 -10.83 12.10
N ILE A 67 -5.01 -11.52 12.61
CA ILE A 67 -5.55 -12.74 12.00
C ILE A 67 -6.21 -12.41 10.65
N GLY A 68 -7.03 -11.36 10.59
CA GLY A 68 -7.70 -10.93 9.37
C GLY A 68 -6.72 -10.54 8.26
N TYR A 69 -5.66 -9.79 8.61
CA TYR A 69 -4.60 -9.45 7.67
C TYR A 69 -3.86 -10.70 7.16
N GLY A 70 -3.49 -11.62 8.05
CA GLY A 70 -2.81 -12.86 7.67
C GLY A 70 -3.65 -13.71 6.71
N VAL A 71 -4.94 -13.87 7.00
CA VAL A 71 -5.87 -14.62 6.13
C VAL A 71 -6.03 -13.92 4.78
N LEU A 72 -6.21 -12.60 4.75
CA LEU A 72 -6.32 -11.82 3.50
C LEU A 72 -5.07 -11.94 2.62
N VAL A 73 -3.88 -11.89 3.21
CA VAL A 73 -2.60 -12.04 2.49
C VAL A 73 -2.49 -13.45 1.88
N ILE A 74 -2.84 -14.49 2.64
CA ILE A 74 -2.79 -15.88 2.18
C ILE A 74 -3.80 -16.10 1.04
N VAL A 75 -5.05 -15.71 1.25
CA VAL A 75 -6.12 -15.86 0.24
C VAL A 75 -5.79 -15.08 -1.03
N SER A 76 -5.33 -13.84 -0.91
CA SER A 76 -4.92 -13.02 -2.06
C SER A 76 -3.76 -13.66 -2.83
N SER A 77 -2.74 -14.17 -2.13
CA SER A 77 -1.61 -14.86 -2.75
C SER A 77 -2.07 -16.10 -3.53
N ILE A 78 -2.99 -16.87 -2.96
CA ILE A 78 -3.54 -18.08 -3.59
C ILE A 78 -4.35 -17.74 -4.85
N VAL A 79 -5.25 -16.76 -4.76
CA VAL A 79 -6.11 -16.35 -5.87
C VAL A 79 -5.28 -15.79 -7.03
N VAL A 80 -4.30 -14.93 -6.73
CA VAL A 80 -3.41 -14.35 -7.76
C VAL A 80 -2.59 -15.44 -8.45
N SER A 81 -2.04 -16.40 -7.70
CA SER A 81 -1.28 -17.51 -8.29
C SER A 81 -2.15 -18.47 -9.10
N HIS A 82 -3.44 -18.61 -8.79
CA HIS A 82 -4.36 -19.45 -9.55
C HIS A 82 -4.84 -18.78 -10.85
N ILE A 83 -5.10 -17.47 -10.83
CA ILE A 83 -5.55 -16.71 -12.01
C ILE A 83 -4.41 -16.53 -13.02
N PHE A 84 -3.18 -16.35 -12.56
CA PHE A 84 -2.03 -16.05 -13.41
C PHE A 84 -0.96 -17.13 -13.31
N LEU A 85 -1.22 -18.26 -13.98
CA LEU A 85 -0.28 -19.40 -14.09
C LEU A 85 1.12 -19.01 -14.59
N HIS A 86 1.24 -17.89 -15.31
CA HIS A 86 2.52 -17.37 -15.80
C HIS A 86 3.37 -16.69 -14.71
N LEU A 87 2.77 -16.31 -13.57
CA LEU A 87 3.46 -15.80 -12.38
C LEU A 87 3.61 -16.91 -11.35
N LYS A 88 4.82 -17.48 -11.29
CA LYS A 88 5.15 -18.46 -10.25
C LYS A 88 4.96 -17.85 -8.86
N TRP A 89 4.50 -18.66 -7.90
CA TRP A 89 4.20 -18.29 -6.51
C TRP A 89 5.29 -17.43 -5.83
N TYR A 90 6.57 -17.65 -6.14
CA TYR A 90 7.66 -16.88 -5.56
C TYR A 90 7.63 -15.38 -5.95
N HIS A 91 7.18 -15.03 -7.15
CA HIS A 91 7.07 -13.62 -7.58
C HIS A 91 5.99 -12.89 -6.79
N VAL A 92 4.85 -13.56 -6.59
CA VAL A 92 3.74 -13.05 -5.80
C VAL A 92 4.15 -12.89 -4.34
N LEU A 93 4.92 -13.84 -3.81
CA LEU A 93 5.45 -13.79 -2.45
C LEU A 93 6.40 -12.60 -2.24
N VAL A 94 7.31 -12.34 -3.19
CA VAL A 94 8.21 -11.16 -3.15
C VAL A 94 7.42 -9.85 -3.25
N ALA A 95 6.38 -9.79 -4.10
CA ALA A 95 5.50 -8.63 -4.18
C ALA A 95 4.73 -8.40 -2.86
N CYS A 96 4.22 -9.46 -2.25
CA CYS A 96 3.53 -9.38 -0.95
C CYS A 96 4.48 -8.96 0.19
N MET A 97 5.73 -9.43 0.21
CA MET A 97 6.70 -9.01 1.24
C MET A 97 7.12 -7.55 1.10
N SER A 98 7.20 -7.03 -0.14
CA SER A 98 7.55 -5.62 -0.39
C SER A 98 6.36 -4.66 -0.22
N ALA A 99 5.13 -5.17 -0.27
CA ALA A 99 3.89 -4.43 -0.13
C ALA A 99 3.81 -3.48 1.09
N PRO A 100 4.08 -3.91 2.33
CA PRO A 100 3.96 -3.03 3.50
C PRO A 100 4.96 -1.86 3.47
N ILE A 101 6.17 -2.09 2.96
CA ILE A 101 7.21 -1.05 2.84
C ILE A 101 6.79 -0.01 1.80
N LEU A 102 6.33 -0.47 0.62
CA LEU A 102 5.85 0.40 -0.45
C LEU A 102 4.57 1.15 -0.06
N GLY A 103 3.66 0.48 0.66
CA GLY A 103 2.43 1.08 1.17
C GLY A 103 2.70 2.19 2.17
N PHE A 104 3.65 1.99 3.10
CA PHE A 104 4.05 3.05 4.03
C PHE A 104 4.64 4.26 3.29
N CYS A 105 5.58 4.01 2.36
CA CYS A 105 6.20 5.08 1.58
C CYS A 105 5.17 5.87 0.78
N ASN A 106 4.18 5.18 0.21
CA ASN A 106 3.09 5.81 -0.53
C ASN A 106 2.18 6.62 0.39
N ALA A 107 1.85 6.14 1.59
CA ALA A 107 1.01 6.86 2.55
C ALA A 107 1.69 8.15 3.04
N TYR A 108 3.00 8.08 3.31
CA TYR A 108 3.81 9.25 3.63
C TYR A 108 3.84 10.25 2.47
N GLY A 109 4.10 9.78 1.24
CA GLY A 109 4.09 10.62 0.04
C GLY A 109 2.74 11.31 -0.18
N CYS A 110 1.63 10.56 -0.07
CA CYS A 110 0.28 11.12 -0.15
C CYS A 110 0.05 12.17 0.95
N GLY A 111 0.48 11.92 2.18
CA GLY A 111 0.29 12.86 3.30
C GLY A 111 1.03 14.19 3.12
N LEU A 112 2.13 14.23 2.36
CA LEU A 112 2.87 15.47 2.08
C LEU A 112 2.46 16.16 0.78
N THR A 113 2.00 15.41 -0.22
CA THR A 113 1.85 15.92 -1.59
C THR A 113 0.44 15.76 -2.17
N ASP A 114 -0.49 15.19 -1.41
CA ASP A 114 -1.83 14.78 -1.84
C ASP A 114 -1.85 13.89 -3.10
N TRP A 115 -0.69 13.32 -3.47
CA TRP A 115 -0.52 12.55 -4.70
C TRP A 115 -0.21 11.08 -4.42
N SER A 116 -0.94 10.17 -5.07
CA SER A 116 -0.68 8.72 -4.99
C SER A 116 0.33 8.26 -6.03
N LEU A 117 1.39 7.61 -5.58
CA LEU A 117 2.42 7.05 -6.45
C LEU A 117 2.09 5.61 -6.90
N ALA A 118 0.91 5.07 -6.58
CA ALA A 118 0.48 3.72 -6.95
C ALA A 118 0.72 3.41 -8.44
N SER A 119 0.37 4.35 -9.32
CA SER A 119 0.57 4.21 -10.78
C SER A 119 2.05 4.08 -11.17
N ASN A 120 2.93 4.84 -10.50
CA ASN A 120 4.37 4.79 -10.74
C ASN A 120 4.97 3.46 -10.25
N TYR A 121 4.55 2.98 -9.07
CA TYR A 121 4.95 1.67 -8.56
C TYR A 121 4.49 0.53 -9.48
N GLY A 122 3.30 0.64 -10.07
CA GLY A 122 2.83 -0.28 -11.10
C GLY A 122 3.77 -0.33 -12.30
N LYS A 123 4.19 0.83 -12.84
CA LYS A 123 5.12 0.89 -13.99
C LYS A 123 6.50 0.32 -13.66
N PHE A 124 7.03 0.56 -12.46
CA PHE A 124 8.28 -0.09 -12.03
C PHE A 124 8.13 -1.61 -11.89
N SER A 125 6.99 -2.07 -11.35
CA SER A 125 6.66 -3.50 -11.26
C SER A 125 6.67 -4.15 -12.64
N ILE A 126 6.09 -3.49 -13.66
CA ILE A 126 6.13 -4.01 -15.04
C ILE A 126 7.57 -4.29 -15.48
N ILE A 127 8.49 -3.33 -15.31
CA ILE A 127 9.88 -3.48 -15.78
C ILE A 127 10.59 -4.61 -15.03
N ILE A 128 10.41 -4.67 -13.71
CA ILE A 128 11.04 -5.69 -12.85
C ILE A 128 10.57 -7.10 -13.22
N PHE A 129 9.26 -7.32 -13.21
CA PHE A 129 8.71 -8.66 -13.43
C PHE A 129 8.77 -9.09 -14.91
N SER A 130 8.66 -8.15 -15.86
CA SER A 130 8.87 -8.48 -17.30
C SER A 130 10.31 -8.86 -17.59
N SER A 131 11.29 -8.23 -16.92
CA SER A 131 12.71 -8.58 -17.08
C SER A 131 13.07 -9.87 -16.35
N TRP A 132 12.36 -10.22 -15.26
CA TRP A 132 12.60 -11.43 -14.49
C TRP A 132 12.02 -12.68 -15.17
N VAL A 133 10.83 -12.57 -15.75
CA VAL A 133 10.15 -13.67 -16.43
C VAL A 133 10.67 -13.79 -17.86
N VAL A 134 11.69 -14.63 -18.07
CA VAL A 134 12.23 -14.92 -19.42
C VAL A 134 11.39 -15.99 -20.12
N LEU A 135 10.17 -15.62 -20.52
CA LEU A 135 9.36 -16.39 -21.47
C LEU A 135 9.04 -15.52 -22.68
N ALA A 136 9.29 -16.05 -23.89
CA ALA A 136 9.19 -15.32 -25.16
C ALA A 136 7.88 -14.52 -25.33
N ASN A 137 6.74 -15.08 -24.90
CA ASN A 137 5.44 -14.41 -24.93
C ASN A 137 4.82 -14.17 -23.54
N GLY A 138 5.38 -14.79 -22.50
CA GLY A 138 4.85 -14.73 -21.13
C GLY A 138 5.30 -13.50 -20.34
N SER A 139 6.43 -12.89 -20.71
CA SER A 139 7.03 -11.74 -20.01
C SER A 139 6.12 -10.51 -19.99
N ILE A 140 5.53 -10.16 -21.13
CA ILE A 140 4.66 -8.99 -21.29
C ILE A 140 3.39 -9.15 -20.45
N ILE A 141 2.78 -10.35 -20.51
CA ILE A 141 1.57 -10.68 -19.75
C ILE A 141 1.89 -10.67 -18.25
N ALA A 142 3.00 -11.29 -17.85
CA ALA A 142 3.42 -11.32 -16.45
C ALA A 142 3.68 -9.91 -15.89
N GLY A 143 4.30 -9.01 -16.66
CA GLY A 143 4.51 -7.62 -16.27
C GLY A 143 3.24 -6.79 -16.19
N LEU A 144 2.33 -6.93 -17.16
CA LEU A 144 1.03 -6.26 -17.13
C LEU A 144 0.19 -6.73 -15.93
N THR A 145 0.20 -8.03 -15.68
CA THR A 145 -0.45 -8.61 -14.49
C THR A 145 0.20 -8.11 -13.20
N SER A 146 1.52 -8.12 -13.10
CA SER A 146 2.23 -7.66 -11.89
C SER A 146 1.99 -6.17 -11.63
N CYS A 147 1.74 -5.37 -12.67
CA CYS A 147 1.31 -4.00 -12.54
C CYS A 147 -0.05 -3.88 -11.85
N GLY A 148 -1.05 -4.62 -12.32
CA GLY A 148 -2.39 -4.61 -11.74
C GLY A 148 -2.35 -5.06 -10.28
N VAL A 149 -1.66 -6.17 -10.02
CA VAL A 149 -1.44 -6.68 -8.66
C VAL A 149 -0.72 -5.65 -7.79
N MET A 150 0.36 -5.02 -8.27
CA MET A 150 1.08 -4.00 -7.50
C MET A 150 0.22 -2.75 -7.26
N MET A 151 -0.55 -2.28 -8.23
CA MET A 151 -1.45 -1.14 -8.02
C MET A 151 -2.56 -1.48 -7.03
N SER A 152 -3.17 -2.67 -7.13
CA SER A 152 -4.19 -3.11 -6.18
C SER A 152 -3.61 -3.29 -4.78
N ILE A 153 -2.45 -3.93 -4.66
CA ILE A 153 -1.76 -4.13 -3.39
C ILE A 153 -1.32 -2.79 -2.81
N VAL A 154 -0.67 -1.92 -3.58
CA VAL A 154 -0.27 -0.61 -3.06
C VAL A 154 -1.52 0.19 -2.73
N SER A 155 -2.56 0.27 -3.57
CA SER A 155 -3.77 1.02 -3.24
C SER A 155 -4.52 0.46 -2.02
N ALA A 156 -4.52 -0.86 -1.81
CA ALA A 156 -5.19 -1.50 -0.68
C ALA A 156 -4.34 -1.53 0.60
N ALA A 157 -3.03 -1.77 0.48
CA ALA A 157 -2.06 -1.79 1.58
C ALA A 157 -1.62 -0.38 1.99
N THR A 158 -1.71 0.60 1.07
CA THR A 158 -1.69 2.02 1.40
C THR A 158 -3.06 2.35 1.98
N THR A 159 -3.28 2.02 3.24
CA THR A 159 -4.39 2.56 4.03
C THR A 159 -4.26 4.07 4.23
N SER A 160 -3.76 4.85 3.26
CA SER A 160 -3.80 6.32 3.29
C SER A 160 -5.24 6.79 3.16
N ASN A 161 -6.00 6.23 2.21
CA ASN A 161 -7.42 6.57 2.05
C ASN A 161 -8.21 6.14 3.29
N LEU A 162 -7.94 4.93 3.80
CA LEU A 162 -8.56 4.45 5.04
C LEU A 162 -8.14 5.27 6.27
N MET A 163 -6.87 5.68 6.39
CA MET A 163 -6.40 6.57 7.47
C MET A 163 -7.03 7.95 7.36
N GLN A 164 -7.19 8.46 6.15
CA GLN A 164 -7.85 9.74 5.91
C GLN A 164 -9.34 9.64 6.26
N GLU A 165 -10.00 8.55 5.89
CA GLU A 165 -11.38 8.25 6.29
C GLU A 165 -11.52 8.06 7.80
N PHE A 166 -10.56 7.43 8.48
CA PHE A 166 -10.55 7.35 9.93
C PHE A 166 -10.32 8.70 10.58
N LYS A 167 -9.47 9.57 10.01
CA LYS A 167 -9.27 10.93 10.49
C LYS A 167 -10.55 11.76 10.33
N ILE A 168 -11.20 11.67 9.17
CA ILE A 168 -12.49 12.33 8.91
C ILE A 168 -13.56 11.73 9.83
N GLY A 169 -13.57 10.42 10.01
CA GLY A 169 -14.44 9.67 10.90
C GLY A 169 -14.33 10.13 12.35
N TYR A 170 -13.10 10.30 12.82
CA TYR A 170 -12.79 10.86 14.13
C TYR A 170 -13.35 12.29 14.27
N LEU A 171 -13.13 13.15 13.28
CA LEU A 171 -13.66 14.52 13.28
C LEU A 171 -15.19 14.59 13.16
N THR A 172 -15.83 13.55 12.61
CA THR A 172 -17.28 13.46 12.42
C THR A 172 -17.96 12.58 13.47
N LEU A 173 -17.23 12.15 14.51
CA LEU A 173 -17.74 11.27 15.57
C LEU A 173 -18.34 9.95 15.06
N ASN A 174 -17.91 9.48 13.88
CA ASN A 174 -18.36 8.23 13.29
C ASN A 174 -17.59 7.04 13.86
N SER A 175 -18.30 5.93 14.11
CA SER A 175 -17.67 4.71 14.63
C SER A 175 -16.68 4.12 13.61
N PRO A 176 -15.45 3.75 14.04
CA PRO A 176 -14.42 3.18 13.17
C PRO A 176 -14.85 1.85 12.53
N ARG A 177 -15.74 1.09 13.18
CA ARG A 177 -16.27 -0.17 12.63
C ARG A 177 -17.18 0.07 11.44
N ALA A 178 -18.04 1.09 11.52
CA ALA A 178 -18.94 1.46 10.43
C ALA A 178 -18.16 1.96 9.21
N ILE A 179 -17.10 2.73 9.42
CA ILE A 179 -16.19 3.20 8.35
C ILE A 179 -15.51 2.00 7.67
N PHE A 180 -14.97 1.07 8.44
CA PHE A 180 -14.32 -0.13 7.91
C PHE A 180 -15.29 -0.99 7.08
N ILE A 181 -16.50 -1.25 7.59
CA ILE A 181 -17.51 -2.04 6.86
C ILE A 181 -17.93 -1.33 5.57
N SER A 182 -18.14 -0.02 5.63
CA SER A 182 -18.48 0.79 4.46
C SER A 182 -17.38 0.71 3.40
N GLN A 183 -16.11 0.74 3.81
CA GLN A 183 -15.00 0.63 2.87
C GLN A 183 -14.88 -0.75 2.23
N VAL A 184 -15.14 -1.82 2.98
CA VAL A 184 -15.21 -3.17 2.42
C VAL A 184 -16.32 -3.27 1.37
N LEU A 185 -17.50 -2.69 1.65
CA LEU A 185 -18.62 -2.67 0.70
C LEU A 185 -18.29 -1.84 -0.55
N VAL A 186 -17.76 -0.63 -0.40
CA VAL A 186 -17.35 0.24 -1.51
C VAL A 186 -16.31 -0.44 -2.39
N THR A 187 -15.30 -1.07 -1.78
CA THR A 187 -14.25 -1.80 -2.52
C THR A 187 -14.85 -2.97 -3.29
N THR A 188 -15.73 -3.74 -2.66
CA THR A 188 -16.39 -4.90 -3.30
C THR A 188 -17.25 -4.47 -4.47
N MET A 189 -18.07 -3.43 -4.29
CA MET A 189 -18.89 -2.86 -5.37
C MET A 189 -18.03 -2.30 -6.51
N GLY A 190 -16.92 -1.63 -6.19
CA GLY A 190 -15.96 -1.13 -7.17
C GLY A 190 -15.32 -2.25 -7.98
N CYS A 191 -14.98 -3.37 -7.35
CA CYS A 191 -14.48 -4.56 -8.05
C CYS A 191 -15.52 -5.12 -9.03
N LEU A 192 -16.78 -5.27 -8.61
CA LEU A 192 -17.85 -5.78 -9.47
C LEU A 192 -18.14 -4.84 -10.65
N MET A 193 -18.20 -3.53 -10.39
CA MET A 193 -18.40 -2.53 -11.44
C MET A 193 -17.24 -2.51 -12.43
N SER A 194 -15.99 -2.63 -11.96
CA SER A 194 -14.81 -2.73 -12.84
C SER A 194 -14.89 -3.94 -13.78
N LEU A 195 -15.34 -5.10 -13.29
CA LEU A 195 -15.53 -6.30 -14.11
C LEU A 195 -16.62 -6.10 -15.18
N LEU A 196 -17.74 -5.47 -14.81
CA LEU A 196 -18.84 -5.16 -15.72
C LEU A 196 -18.41 -4.19 -16.82
N ILE A 197 -17.69 -3.13 -16.45
CA ILE A 197 -17.15 -2.14 -17.39
C ILE A 197 -16.15 -2.81 -18.33
N PHE A 198 -15.25 -3.65 -17.81
CA PHE A 198 -14.30 -4.40 -18.63
C PHE A 198 -15.04 -5.25 -19.66
N TRP A 199 -16.06 -6.00 -19.24
CA TRP A 199 -16.86 -6.83 -20.15
C TRP A 199 -17.55 -6.00 -21.25
N PHE A 200 -18.11 -4.85 -20.89
CA PHE A 200 -18.78 -3.96 -21.83
C PHE A 200 -17.81 -3.30 -22.84
N VAL A 201 -16.64 -2.89 -22.37
CA VAL A 201 -15.63 -2.16 -23.16
C VAL A 201 -14.70 -3.11 -23.95
N HIS A 202 -14.69 -4.41 -23.67
CA HIS A 202 -13.82 -5.40 -24.32
C HIS A 202 -14.01 -5.53 -25.84
N ASN A 203 -15.00 -4.86 -26.45
CA ASN A 203 -15.15 -4.78 -27.89
C ASN A 203 -13.92 -4.10 -28.54
N PRO A 204 -13.09 -4.85 -29.30
CA PRO A 204 -11.76 -4.40 -29.71
C PRO A 204 -11.78 -3.26 -30.74
N ASP A 205 -12.91 -3.07 -31.44
CA ASP A 205 -13.00 -2.14 -32.58
C ASP A 205 -13.62 -0.77 -32.25
N SER A 206 -14.20 -0.59 -31.06
CA SER A 206 -15.02 0.61 -30.74
C SER A 206 -14.33 1.68 -29.90
N TYR A 207 -13.26 1.36 -29.18
CA TYR A 207 -12.61 2.31 -28.27
C TYR A 207 -11.08 2.23 -28.34
N SER A 208 -10.43 3.34 -28.74
CA SER A 208 -8.97 3.43 -28.63
C SER A 208 -8.53 3.35 -27.17
N THR A 209 -7.62 2.41 -26.87
CA THR A 209 -7.02 2.23 -25.54
C THR A 209 -5.57 2.75 -25.50
N PRO A 210 -5.35 4.09 -25.48
CA PRO A 210 -4.00 4.67 -25.54
C PRO A 210 -3.13 4.27 -24.35
N TYR A 211 -3.73 4.13 -23.15
CA TYR A 211 -3.00 3.64 -21.98
C TYR A 211 -2.59 2.17 -22.12
N GLY A 212 -3.39 1.34 -22.78
CA GLY A 212 -3.05 -0.07 -23.03
C GLY A 212 -1.77 -0.21 -23.85
N GLU A 213 -1.63 0.62 -24.89
CA GLU A 213 -0.43 0.66 -25.73
C GLU A 213 0.81 1.12 -24.97
N VAL A 214 0.68 2.16 -24.14
CA VAL A 214 1.78 2.66 -23.31
C VAL A 214 2.27 1.58 -22.34
N TYR A 215 1.37 0.90 -21.62
CA TYR A 215 1.73 -0.13 -20.65
C TYR A 215 2.31 -1.37 -21.33
N ARG A 216 1.79 -1.75 -22.50
CA ARG A 216 2.36 -2.81 -23.34
C ARG A 216 3.77 -2.44 -23.81
N GLY A 217 4.01 -1.17 -24.17
CA GLY A 217 5.33 -0.67 -24.54
C GLY A 217 6.34 -0.75 -23.38
N ILE A 218 5.92 -0.41 -22.16
CA ILE A 218 6.75 -0.54 -20.95
C ILE A 218 7.08 -2.01 -20.67
N ALA A 219 6.09 -2.90 -20.81
CA ALA A 219 6.28 -4.34 -20.62
C ALA A 219 7.22 -4.93 -21.67
N PHE A 220 7.10 -4.51 -22.93
CA PHE A 220 8.02 -4.90 -24.00
C PHE A 220 9.44 -4.40 -23.75
N LEU A 221 9.61 -3.17 -23.25
CA LEU A 221 10.92 -2.63 -22.87
C LEU A 221 11.53 -3.43 -21.71
N GLY A 222 10.72 -3.79 -20.70
CA GLY A 222 11.16 -4.64 -19.59
C GLY A 222 11.55 -6.05 -20.05
N ALA A 223 10.82 -6.63 -21.00
CA ALA A 223 11.13 -7.93 -21.57
C ALA A 223 12.46 -7.98 -22.36
N LYS A 224 12.89 -6.84 -22.92
CA LYS A 224 14.22 -6.69 -23.56
C LYS A 224 15.37 -6.58 -22.55
N GLY A 225 15.06 -6.46 -21.25
CA GLY A 225 16.01 -6.44 -20.15
C GLY A 225 16.22 -5.05 -19.55
N PHE A 226 16.58 -5.03 -18.26
CA PHE A 226 16.79 -3.82 -17.45
C PHE A 226 17.75 -2.77 -18.06
N PHE A 227 18.73 -3.22 -18.84
CA PHE A 227 19.73 -2.35 -19.48
C PHE A 227 19.29 -1.78 -20.84
N SER A 228 18.11 -2.17 -21.32
CA SER A 228 17.54 -1.65 -22.57
C SER A 228 16.92 -0.26 -22.40
N VAL A 229 16.83 0.23 -21.15
CA VAL A 229 16.38 1.58 -20.76
C VAL A 229 17.47 2.61 -21.15
N PRO A 230 17.14 3.88 -21.46
CA PRO A 230 18.12 4.86 -21.95
C PRO A 230 19.39 4.96 -21.10
N LYS A 231 20.56 5.03 -21.76
CA LYS A 231 21.92 4.85 -21.17
C LYS A 231 22.22 5.64 -19.88
N HIS A 232 21.56 6.78 -19.67
CA HIS A 232 21.78 7.63 -18.50
C HIS A 232 20.64 7.62 -17.49
N CYS A 233 19.48 7.05 -17.83
CA CYS A 233 18.29 7.08 -16.99
C CYS A 233 18.51 6.35 -15.66
N PHE A 234 19.12 5.16 -15.71
CA PHE A 234 19.42 4.38 -14.50
C PHE A 234 20.48 5.06 -13.62
N LYS A 235 21.51 5.64 -14.25
CA LYS A 235 22.57 6.37 -13.54
C LYS A 235 22.00 7.61 -12.84
N LEU A 236 21.15 8.37 -13.52
CA LEU A 236 20.44 9.52 -12.94
C LEU A 236 19.49 9.10 -11.81
N ALA A 237 18.74 8.01 -11.98
CA ALA A 237 17.84 7.50 -10.95
C ALA A 237 18.59 7.13 -9.65
N ILE A 238 19.76 6.46 -9.76
CA ILE A 238 20.61 6.15 -8.60
C ILE A 238 21.15 7.44 -7.97
N ILE A 239 21.64 8.38 -8.77
CA ILE A 239 22.17 9.66 -8.25
C ILE A 239 21.08 10.41 -7.47
N PHE A 240 19.89 10.57 -8.05
CA PHE A 240 18.78 11.23 -7.36
C PHE A 240 18.29 10.46 -6.13
N PHE A 241 18.32 9.12 -6.16
CA PHE A 241 17.97 8.30 -5.01
C PHE A 241 18.96 8.48 -3.86
N CYS A 242 20.27 8.46 -4.14
CA CYS A 242 21.29 8.74 -3.14
C CYS A 242 21.21 10.17 -2.62
N LEU A 243 21.03 11.16 -3.51
CA LEU A 243 20.85 12.56 -3.09
C LEU A 243 19.62 12.75 -2.19
N ALA A 244 18.52 12.03 -2.43
CA ALA A 244 17.33 12.07 -1.57
C ALA A 244 17.58 11.42 -0.19
N ILE A 245 18.42 10.39 -0.10
CA ILE A 245 18.74 9.75 1.18
C ILE A 245 19.72 10.62 2.01
N TYR A 246 20.72 11.21 1.35
CA TYR A 246 21.80 11.96 2.00
C TYR A 246 21.57 13.48 2.04
N GLY A 247 20.50 13.98 1.43
CA GLY A 247 20.19 15.41 1.36
C GLY A 247 19.51 15.97 2.61
N TYR A 248 19.34 15.16 3.65
CA TYR A 248 18.81 15.53 4.97
C TYR A 248 19.90 15.54 6.04
#